data_AF-A0A2E0XMC7-F1
#
_entry.id   AF-A0A2E0XMC7-F1
#
_cell.length_a   1.000
_cell.length_b   1.000
_cell.length_c   1.000
_cell.angle_alpha   90.00
_cell.angle_beta   90.00
_cell.angle_gamma   90.00
#
_symmetry.space_group_name_H-M   'P 1'
#
loop_
_entity.id
_entity.type
_entity.pdbx_description
1 polymer ?
#
loop_
_entity_poly.entity_id
_entity_poly.type
_entity_poly.pdbx_seq_one_letter_code
_entity_poly.pdbx_strand_id
1 'polypeptide(L)'
;MMRKLSWMLLASLVHAEDETLLVIGNAKELKGVTAKKIVWEKDGAKMVLIPANPSITESKSNAFFMDAHEVAVGQFKKFLQSSGYKPHASIDWKKMYMFSSSDNHPMIYVTWHDATAYTKWTGKRLPSEKEWEFAARGGLNAKLYPWRNSENLASDYANYRGTCGKTNRINKPHQ
;
A
#
# COMPACT_ATOMS: atom_id res chain seq x y z
N MET A 1 16.02 49.17 32.53
CA MET A 1 17.45 49.25 32.17
C MET A 1 17.95 47.83 31.87
N MET A 2 18.28 47.56 30.60
CA MET A 2 19.07 46.46 30.00
C MET A 2 18.84 44.99 30.49
N ARG A 3 18.18 44.09 29.73
CA ARG A 3 18.63 43.33 28.53
C ARG A 3 20.03 42.70 28.64
N LYS A 4 20.08 41.35 28.69
CA LYS A 4 20.90 40.51 27.79
C LYS A 4 20.19 39.17 27.52
N LEU A 5 19.59 39.04 26.34
CA LEU A 5 19.28 37.75 25.72
C LEU A 5 20.59 37.20 25.15
N SER A 6 20.94 35.97 25.50
CA SER A 6 21.99 35.21 24.81
C SER A 6 21.35 34.46 23.65
N TRP A 7 21.70 34.86 22.43
CA TRP A 7 21.47 34.10 21.21
C TRP A 7 22.65 33.14 21.02
N MET A 8 22.40 31.84 20.80
CA MET A 8 23.14 30.99 19.86
C MET A 8 22.69 29.54 19.97
N LEU A 9 21.91 29.08 19.00
CA LEU A 9 22.34 28.07 18.02
C LEU A 9 21.18 27.82 17.05
N LEU A 10 21.31 28.38 15.84
CA LEU A 10 20.66 27.83 14.65
C LEU A 10 21.20 26.41 14.46
N ALA A 11 20.46 25.42 14.93
CA ALA A 11 20.52 24.10 14.33
C ALA A 11 19.68 24.21 13.06
N SER A 12 20.34 24.05 11.91
CA SER A 12 19.72 23.88 10.60
C SER A 12 18.72 22.72 10.66
N LEU A 13 17.46 23.00 10.99
CA LEU A 13 16.38 22.04 10.86
C LEU A 13 15.98 22.01 9.38
N VAL A 14 16.52 21.05 8.66
CA VAL A 14 15.84 20.52 7.47
C VAL A 14 14.81 19.54 8.04
N HIS A 15 13.55 19.96 8.18
CA HIS A 15 12.49 18.97 8.22
C HIS A 15 12.56 18.26 6.87
N ALA A 16 12.80 16.95 6.88
CA ALA A 16 12.29 16.13 5.79
C ALA A 16 10.80 16.47 5.75
N GLU A 17 10.33 17.10 4.67
CA GLU A 17 8.91 17.33 4.47
C GLU A 17 8.26 15.94 4.48
N ASP A 18 7.71 15.53 5.62
CA ASP A 18 6.68 14.50 5.63
C ASP A 18 5.56 15.12 4.79
N GLU A 19 5.56 14.82 3.48
CA GLU A 19 4.53 15.24 2.54
C GLU A 19 3.19 14.90 3.19
N THR A 20 2.43 15.92 3.60
CA THR A 20 1.12 15.73 4.19
C THR A 20 0.19 15.21 3.11
N LEU A 21 0.08 13.89 3.02
CA LEU A 21 -0.73 13.24 2.02
C LEU A 21 -2.21 13.60 2.23
N LEU A 22 -2.87 13.95 1.13
CA LEU A 22 -4.30 14.24 1.12
C LEU A 22 -5.07 13.01 1.63
N VAL A 23 -5.93 13.21 2.64
CA VAL A 23 -6.80 12.18 3.19
C VAL A 23 -8.12 12.20 2.43
N ILE A 24 -8.55 11.04 1.94
CA ILE A 24 -9.78 10.86 1.16
C ILE A 24 -10.70 9.88 1.89
N GLY A 25 -11.93 10.31 2.19
CA GLY A 25 -12.92 9.52 2.93
C GLY A 25 -13.74 8.58 2.04
N ASN A 26 -13.96 8.95 0.78
CA ASN A 26 -14.75 8.14 -0.16
C ASN A 26 -14.46 8.45 -1.63
N ALA A 27 -14.97 7.60 -2.53
CA ALA A 27 -14.69 7.69 -3.96
C ALA A 27 -15.22 8.97 -4.64
N LYS A 28 -16.20 9.69 -4.07
CA LYS A 28 -16.71 10.93 -4.67
C LYS A 28 -15.71 12.08 -4.52
N GLU A 29 -14.96 12.09 -3.42
CA GLU A 29 -13.92 13.07 -3.13
C GLU A 29 -12.70 12.93 -4.05
N LEU A 30 -12.53 11.80 -4.74
CA LEU A 30 -11.48 11.62 -5.75
C LEU A 30 -11.69 12.49 -7.00
N LYS A 31 -12.90 12.99 -7.23
CA LYS A 31 -13.19 13.84 -8.40
C LYS A 31 -12.43 15.16 -8.28
N GLY A 32 -11.54 15.42 -9.25
CA GLY A 32 -10.74 16.64 -9.28
C GLY A 32 -9.46 16.59 -8.44
N VAL A 33 -9.17 15.46 -7.78
CA VAL A 33 -7.90 15.28 -7.07
C VAL A 33 -6.76 15.18 -8.07
N THR A 34 -5.75 16.05 -7.92
CA THR A 34 -4.53 16.06 -8.72
C THR A 34 -3.35 15.35 -8.03
N ALA A 35 -3.51 15.02 -6.74
CA ALA A 35 -2.49 14.32 -5.96
C ALA A 35 -2.23 12.91 -6.50
N LYS A 36 -0.95 12.55 -6.64
CA LYS A 36 -0.53 11.20 -7.07
C LYS A 36 -0.55 10.18 -5.94
N LYS A 37 -0.50 10.65 -4.69
CA LYS A 37 -0.51 9.84 -3.48
C LYS A 37 -1.56 10.40 -2.53
N ILE A 38 -2.33 9.50 -1.91
CA ILE A 38 -3.36 9.85 -0.93
C ILE A 38 -3.31 8.87 0.24
N VAL A 39 -3.99 9.21 1.33
CA VAL A 39 -4.34 8.28 2.40
C VAL A 39 -5.83 8.03 2.35
N TRP A 40 -6.23 6.76 2.27
CA TRP A 40 -7.62 6.38 2.37
C TRP A 40 -8.05 6.37 3.84
N GLU A 41 -8.98 7.24 4.21
CA GLU A 41 -9.33 7.51 5.61
C GLU A 41 -9.78 6.25 6.36
N LYS A 42 -10.56 5.39 5.69
CA LYS A 42 -11.26 4.27 6.32
C LYS A 42 -10.29 3.27 6.97
N ASP A 43 -9.21 2.93 6.30
CA ASP A 43 -8.21 1.94 6.72
C ASP A 43 -6.80 2.52 6.89
N GLY A 44 -6.61 3.81 6.60
CA GLY A 44 -5.31 4.48 6.64
C GLY A 44 -4.36 4.04 5.53
N ALA A 45 -4.84 3.33 4.49
CA ALA A 45 -3.97 2.85 3.42
C ALA A 45 -3.41 4.01 2.60
N LYS A 46 -2.10 3.99 2.34
CA LYS A 46 -1.49 4.85 1.31
C LYS A 46 -1.87 4.29 -0.06
N MET A 47 -2.45 5.12 -0.90
CA MET A 47 -2.81 4.74 -2.28
C MET A 47 -2.06 5.60 -3.29
N VAL A 48 -1.78 5.03 -4.45
CA VAL A 48 -1.09 5.68 -5.57
C VAL A 48 -2.01 5.74 -6.78
N LEU A 49 -1.93 6.86 -7.51
CA LEU A 49 -2.62 7.02 -8.79
C LEU A 49 -1.91 6.19 -9.86
N ILE A 50 -2.62 5.22 -10.42
CA ILE A 50 -2.24 4.50 -11.63
C ILE A 50 -2.84 5.26 -12.82
N PRO A 51 -2.01 5.84 -13.70
CA PRO A 51 -2.49 6.64 -14.82
C PRO A 51 -3.23 5.78 -15.84
N ALA A 52 -4.12 6.39 -16.60
CA ALA A 52 -4.73 5.73 -17.74
C ALA A 52 -3.65 5.33 -18.77
N ASN A 53 -3.79 4.17 -19.40
CA ASN A 53 -2.92 3.78 -20.50
C ASN A 53 -3.58 4.17 -21.85
N PRO A 54 -3.11 5.22 -22.53
CA PRO A 54 -3.68 5.63 -23.82
C PRO A 54 -3.33 4.66 -24.96
N SER A 55 -2.37 3.76 -24.77
CA SER A 55 -1.85 2.87 -25.83
C SER A 55 -2.61 1.55 -25.96
N ILE A 56 -3.51 1.22 -25.02
CA ILE A 56 -4.35 0.02 -25.10
C ILE A 56 -5.68 0.42 -25.77
N THR A 57 -5.81 0.08 -27.05
CA THR A 57 -6.93 0.51 -27.92
C THR A 57 -8.23 -0.24 -27.68
N GLU A 58 -8.21 -1.43 -27.07
CA GLU A 58 -9.44 -2.24 -26.86
C GLU A 58 -10.21 -1.95 -25.57
N SER A 59 -9.68 -1.10 -24.70
CA SER A 59 -10.36 -0.65 -23.50
C SER A 59 -9.58 0.54 -22.97
N LYS A 60 -10.16 1.75 -23.03
CA LYS A 60 -9.64 2.88 -22.24
C LYS A 60 -9.61 2.42 -20.78
N SER A 61 -8.46 1.98 -20.28
CA SER A 61 -8.27 1.76 -18.86
C SER A 61 -8.27 3.15 -18.23
N ASN A 62 -9.36 3.53 -17.58
CA ASN A 62 -9.42 4.80 -16.86
C ASN A 62 -8.34 4.81 -15.77
N ALA A 63 -7.86 6.00 -15.40
CA ALA A 63 -6.97 6.13 -14.25
C ALA A 63 -7.69 5.67 -12.98
N PHE A 64 -6.96 5.03 -12.07
CA PHE A 64 -7.51 4.51 -10.82
C PHE A 64 -6.48 4.63 -9.69
N PHE A 65 -6.95 4.67 -8.45
CA PHE A 65 -6.07 4.55 -7.29
C PHE A 65 -5.94 3.09 -6.89
N MET A 66 -4.74 2.67 -6.51
CA MET A 66 -4.45 1.35 -5.95
C MET A 66 -3.66 1.48 -4.66
N ASP A 67 -3.88 0.58 -3.71
CA ASP A 67 -3.08 0.52 -2.49
C ASP A 67 -1.59 0.37 -2.86
N ALA A 68 -0.72 1.15 -2.20
CA ALA A 68 0.72 1.15 -2.47
C ALA A 68 1.41 -0.13 -1.96
N HIS A 69 0.76 -0.85 -1.05
CA HIS A 69 1.22 -2.09 -0.44
C HIS A 69 0.03 -3.03 -0.26
N GLU A 70 0.32 -4.29 0.04
CA GLU A 70 -0.70 -5.24 0.48
C GLU A 70 -1.38 -4.76 1.77
N VAL A 71 -2.63 -5.20 1.96
CA VAL A 71 -3.40 -4.93 3.18
C VAL A 71 -2.64 -5.45 4.40
N ALA A 72 -2.36 -4.55 5.33
CA ALA A 72 -1.62 -4.88 6.54
C ALA A 72 -2.49 -5.63 7.56
N VAL A 73 -1.85 -6.44 8.40
CA VAL A 73 -2.51 -7.14 9.53
C VAL A 73 -3.29 -6.15 10.41
N GLY A 74 -2.73 -4.98 10.72
CA GLY A 74 -3.41 -3.96 11.53
C GLY A 74 -4.68 -3.41 10.88
N GLN A 75 -4.65 -3.22 9.55
CA GLN A 75 -5.80 -2.74 8.80
C GLN A 75 -6.91 -3.79 8.76
N PHE A 76 -6.56 -5.06 8.55
CA PHE A 76 -7.53 -6.15 8.56
C PHE A 76 -8.13 -6.39 9.95
N LYS A 77 -7.33 -6.26 11.02
CA LYS A 77 -7.86 -6.27 12.40
C LYS A 77 -8.87 -5.17 12.65
N LYS A 78 -8.59 -3.94 12.20
CA LYS A 78 -9.53 -2.80 12.29
C LYS A 78 -10.84 -3.13 11.58
N PHE A 79 -10.79 -3.78 10.43
CA PHE A 79 -11.98 -4.29 9.73
C PHE A 79 -12.77 -5.28 10.58
N LEU A 80 -12.12 -6.34 11.09
CA LEU A 80 -12.80 -7.36 11.91
C LEU A 80 -13.46 -6.75 13.15
N GLN A 81 -12.74 -5.89 13.86
CA GLN A 81 -13.22 -5.25 15.09
C GLN A 81 -14.39 -4.31 14.85
N SER A 82 -14.33 -3.49 13.78
CA SER A 82 -15.34 -2.45 13.54
C SER A 82 -16.57 -2.94 12.78
N SER A 83 -16.46 -4.02 12.00
CA SER A 83 -17.58 -4.56 11.23
C SER A 83 -18.28 -5.74 11.90
N GLY A 84 -17.62 -6.42 12.85
CA GLY A 84 -18.08 -7.70 13.39
C GLY A 84 -18.02 -8.86 12.39
N TYR A 85 -17.34 -8.67 11.26
CA TYR A 85 -17.20 -9.69 10.22
C TYR A 85 -16.50 -10.95 10.76
N LYS A 86 -17.05 -12.10 10.40
CA LYS A 86 -16.46 -13.41 10.70
C LYS A 86 -15.82 -13.94 9.41
N PRO A 87 -14.50 -14.17 9.40
CA PRO A 87 -13.82 -14.76 8.25
C PRO A 87 -14.45 -16.10 7.83
N HIS A 88 -14.47 -16.36 6.52
CA HIS A 88 -15.05 -17.58 5.97
C HIS A 88 -14.33 -18.84 6.50
N ALA A 89 -13.01 -18.74 6.70
CA ALA A 89 -12.24 -19.73 7.44
C ALA A 89 -11.65 -19.08 8.70
N SER A 90 -11.76 -19.76 9.83
CA SER A 90 -11.18 -19.29 11.10
C SER A 90 -9.67 -19.03 10.93
N ILE A 91 -9.24 -17.82 11.27
CA ILE A 91 -7.83 -17.44 11.20
C ILE A 91 -7.11 -18.03 12.40
N ASP A 92 -6.15 -18.92 12.14
CA ASP A 92 -5.15 -19.32 13.15
C ASP A 92 -4.15 -18.18 13.34
N TRP A 93 -4.43 -17.31 14.31
CA TRP A 93 -3.58 -16.16 14.62
C TRP A 93 -2.17 -16.57 15.04
N LYS A 94 -2.00 -17.70 15.72
CA LYS A 94 -0.69 -18.19 16.14
C LYS A 94 0.16 -18.52 14.91
N LYS A 95 -0.41 -19.29 13.98
CA LYS A 95 0.26 -19.62 12.71
C LYS A 95 0.48 -18.39 11.83
N MET A 96 -0.48 -17.46 11.79
CA MET A 96 -0.36 -16.22 11.02
C MET A 96 0.84 -15.39 11.49
N TYR A 97 0.98 -15.15 12.80
CA TYR A 97 2.10 -14.37 13.36
C TYR A 97 3.48 -15.01 13.19
N MET A 98 3.55 -16.31 12.88
CA MET A 98 4.84 -16.93 12.51
C MET A 98 5.42 -16.32 11.23
N PHE A 99 4.56 -15.94 10.29
CA PHE A 99 4.96 -15.40 8.98
C PHE A 99 4.70 -13.91 8.84
N SER A 100 3.74 -13.34 9.57
CA SER A 100 3.40 -11.91 9.51
C SER A 100 3.26 -11.37 10.93
N SER A 101 4.41 -11.10 11.55
CA SER A 101 4.54 -11.01 13.02
C SER A 101 4.13 -9.67 13.63
N SER A 102 3.65 -8.70 12.84
CA SER A 102 3.23 -7.39 13.34
C SER A 102 2.15 -6.79 12.47
N ASP A 103 1.51 -5.73 12.97
CA ASP A 103 0.45 -5.02 12.25
C ASP A 103 0.90 -4.41 10.92
N ASN A 104 2.20 -4.12 10.79
CA ASN A 104 2.84 -3.64 9.55
C ASN A 104 3.36 -4.77 8.63
N HIS A 105 2.90 -6.01 8.78
CA HIS A 105 3.13 -7.07 7.79
C HIS A 105 1.85 -7.28 6.95
N PRO A 106 1.96 -7.82 5.72
CA PRO A 106 0.80 -8.16 4.92
C PRO A 106 -0.06 -9.20 5.64
N MET A 107 -1.38 -9.06 5.55
CA MET A 107 -2.32 -10.07 6.00
C MET A 107 -2.26 -11.27 5.06
N ILE A 108 -2.17 -12.47 5.63
CA ILE A 108 -2.08 -13.74 4.91
C ILE A 108 -3.15 -14.72 5.41
N TYR A 109 -3.34 -15.84 4.71
CA TYR A 109 -4.34 -16.87 5.06
C TYR A 109 -5.78 -16.34 5.06
N VAL A 110 -6.11 -15.48 4.11
CA VAL A 110 -7.48 -14.99 3.86
C VAL A 110 -8.00 -15.56 2.55
N THR A 111 -9.31 -15.78 2.47
CA THR A 111 -9.97 -16.23 1.24
C THR A 111 -10.29 -15.04 0.32
N TRP A 112 -10.65 -15.33 -0.93
CA TRP A 112 -11.17 -14.31 -1.85
C TRP A 112 -12.43 -13.62 -1.30
N HIS A 113 -13.28 -14.36 -0.57
CA HIS A 113 -14.48 -13.80 0.07
C HIS A 113 -14.11 -12.80 1.17
N ASP A 114 -13.11 -13.12 1.98
CA ASP A 114 -12.62 -12.24 3.05
C ASP A 114 -12.02 -10.94 2.46
N ALA A 115 -11.20 -11.08 1.41
CA ALA A 115 -10.62 -9.95 0.68
C ALA A 115 -11.70 -9.06 0.05
N THR A 116 -12.72 -9.69 -0.57
CA THR A 116 -13.86 -8.96 -1.15
C THR A 116 -14.68 -8.25 -0.06
N ALA A 117 -14.91 -8.89 1.08
CA ALA A 117 -15.62 -8.27 2.21
C ALA A 117 -14.85 -7.06 2.76
N TYR A 118 -13.52 -7.17 2.89
CA TYR A 118 -12.66 -6.07 3.30
C TYR A 118 -12.72 -4.89 2.33
N THR A 119 -12.61 -5.14 1.01
CA THR A 119 -12.68 -4.05 0.01
C THR A 119 -14.04 -3.37 0.02
N LYS A 120 -15.14 -4.11 0.21
CA LYS A 120 -16.48 -3.53 0.39
C LYS A 120 -16.56 -2.65 1.64
N TRP A 121 -16.04 -3.12 2.78
CA TRP A 121 -16.04 -2.34 4.03
C TRP A 121 -15.21 -1.05 3.92
N THR A 122 -14.12 -1.08 3.14
CA THR A 122 -13.31 0.11 2.87
C THR A 122 -13.94 1.05 1.83
N GLY A 123 -14.98 0.64 1.11
CA GLY A 123 -15.50 1.42 -0.02
C GLY A 123 -14.60 1.36 -1.27
N LYS A 124 -13.75 0.32 -1.35
CA LYS A 124 -12.85 0.00 -2.47
C LYS A 124 -13.38 -1.21 -3.26
N ARG A 125 -12.56 -1.74 -4.16
CA ARG A 125 -12.75 -3.03 -4.83
C ARG A 125 -11.41 -3.73 -5.04
N LEU A 126 -11.44 -5.01 -5.35
CA LEU A 126 -10.26 -5.71 -5.87
C LEU A 126 -9.89 -5.17 -7.27
N PRO A 127 -8.59 -5.12 -7.61
CA PRO A 127 -8.17 -4.87 -8.98
C PRO A 127 -8.57 -6.04 -9.87
N SER A 128 -8.86 -5.77 -11.14
CA SER A 128 -8.88 -6.81 -12.17
C SER A 128 -7.45 -7.29 -12.45
N GLU A 129 -7.29 -8.47 -13.06
CA GLU A 129 -5.98 -8.98 -13.46
C GLU A 129 -5.22 -8.00 -14.36
N LYS A 130 -5.91 -7.39 -15.34
CA LYS A 130 -5.33 -6.39 -16.24
C LYS A 130 -4.84 -5.13 -15.51
N GLU A 131 -5.59 -4.65 -14.53
CA GLU A 131 -5.21 -3.49 -13.71
C GLU A 131 -4.01 -3.82 -12.82
N TRP A 132 -4.02 -5.01 -12.21
CA TRP A 132 -2.92 -5.48 -11.37
C TRP A 132 -1.63 -5.62 -12.18
N GLU A 133 -1.69 -6.26 -13.36
CA GLU A 133 -0.54 -6.41 -14.24
C GLU A 133 -0.01 -5.05 -14.71
N PHE A 134 -0.90 -4.15 -15.13
CA PHE A 134 -0.50 -2.82 -15.59
C PHE A 134 0.22 -2.04 -14.49
N ALA A 135 -0.31 -2.06 -13.27
CA ALA A 135 0.32 -1.39 -12.13
C ALA A 135 1.65 -2.06 -11.75
N ALA A 136 1.72 -3.40 -11.71
CA ALA A 136 2.92 -4.15 -11.39
C ALA A 136 4.06 -3.93 -12.40
N ARG A 137 3.74 -3.67 -13.67
CA ARG A 137 4.74 -3.33 -14.69
C ARG A 137 5.35 -1.94 -14.49
N GLY A 138 4.72 -1.05 -13.74
CA GLY A 138 5.30 0.25 -13.38
C GLY A 138 5.69 1.13 -14.58
N GLY A 139 4.99 0.99 -15.72
CA GLY A 139 5.32 1.71 -16.96
C GLY A 139 6.48 1.12 -17.77
N LEU A 140 7.01 -0.05 -17.38
CA LEU A 140 8.03 -0.75 -18.14
C LEU A 140 7.42 -1.62 -19.25
N ASN A 141 7.84 -1.39 -20.49
CA ASN A 141 7.41 -2.18 -21.63
C ASN A 141 8.22 -3.48 -21.74
N ALA A 142 7.53 -4.61 -21.85
CA ALA A 142 8.10 -5.94 -22.14
C ALA A 142 9.27 -6.32 -21.23
N LYS A 143 9.18 -6.01 -19.93
CA LYS A 143 10.13 -6.48 -18.92
C LYS A 143 9.62 -7.73 -18.23
N LEU A 144 10.56 -8.60 -17.86
CA LEU A 144 10.27 -9.89 -17.24
C LEU A 144 9.81 -9.73 -15.78
N TYR A 145 10.31 -8.72 -15.07
CA TYR A 145 9.98 -8.40 -13.69
C TYR A 145 9.61 -6.92 -13.52
N PRO A 146 8.91 -6.55 -12.42
CA PRO A 146 8.65 -5.15 -12.07
C PRO A 146 9.91 -4.28 -11.98
N TRP A 147 11.07 -4.88 -11.69
CA TRP A 147 12.39 -4.23 -11.62
C TRP A 147 13.28 -4.46 -12.85
N ARG A 148 12.71 -4.81 -14.01
CA ARG A 148 13.37 -5.06 -15.33
C ARG A 148 13.62 -6.54 -15.65
N ASN A 149 14.81 -6.91 -16.10
CA ASN A 149 15.07 -8.21 -16.75
C ASN A 149 16.06 -9.11 -15.99
N SER A 150 16.54 -8.71 -14.82
CA SER A 150 17.56 -9.45 -14.09
C SER A 150 16.94 -10.24 -12.93
N GLU A 151 16.90 -11.56 -13.06
CA GLU A 151 16.52 -12.47 -11.96
C GLU A 151 17.55 -12.42 -10.82
N ASN A 152 18.82 -12.15 -11.14
CA ASN A 152 19.90 -12.07 -10.16
C ASN A 152 19.72 -10.92 -9.15
N LEU A 153 18.90 -9.92 -9.48
CA LEU A 153 18.55 -8.82 -8.58
C LEU A 153 17.29 -9.13 -7.76
N ALA A 154 16.63 -10.26 -7.97
CA ALA A 154 15.35 -10.55 -7.35
C ALA A 154 15.42 -10.56 -5.82
N SER A 155 16.53 -10.97 -5.20
CA SER A 155 16.70 -10.94 -3.74
C SER A 155 16.72 -9.52 -3.16
N ASP A 156 17.13 -8.53 -3.96
CA ASP A 156 17.27 -7.14 -3.54
C ASP A 156 15.93 -6.39 -3.67
N TYR A 157 15.08 -6.84 -4.60
CA TYR A 157 13.80 -6.20 -4.92
C TYR A 157 12.57 -6.98 -4.44
N ALA A 158 12.70 -8.26 -4.12
CA ALA A 158 11.59 -9.12 -3.74
C ALA A 158 11.97 -10.16 -2.67
N ASN A 159 11.00 -10.46 -1.81
CA ASN A 159 11.08 -11.62 -0.94
C ASN A 159 10.64 -12.87 -1.72
N TYR A 160 11.60 -13.55 -2.33
CA TYR A 160 11.37 -14.68 -3.22
C TYR A 160 12.20 -15.91 -2.82
N ARG A 161 11.72 -17.12 -3.14
CA ARG A 161 12.36 -18.43 -2.83
C ARG A 161 12.63 -18.70 -1.34
N GLY A 162 11.77 -18.18 -0.46
CA GLY A 162 11.82 -18.49 0.97
C GLY A 162 13.09 -18.00 1.69
N THR A 163 13.83 -17.08 1.06
CA THR A 163 15.12 -16.56 1.56
C THR A 163 15.05 -15.95 2.95
N CYS A 164 13.88 -15.45 3.39
CA CYS A 164 13.71 -14.92 4.75
C CYS A 164 12.69 -15.67 5.63
N GLY A 165 12.03 -16.72 5.10
CA GLY A 165 11.08 -17.57 5.86
C GLY A 165 9.81 -16.89 6.41
N LYS A 166 9.61 -15.59 6.17
CA LYS A 166 8.46 -14.77 6.63
C LYS A 166 8.10 -13.74 5.57
N THR A 167 7.02 -12.98 5.75
CA THR A 167 6.74 -11.81 4.91
C THR A 167 7.60 -10.62 5.34
N ASN A 168 7.79 -9.63 4.46
CA ASN A 168 8.45 -8.38 4.81
C ASN A 168 7.43 -7.39 5.39
N ARG A 169 7.91 -6.46 6.22
CA ARG A 169 7.11 -5.30 6.64
C ARG A 169 6.73 -4.47 5.42
N ILE A 170 5.49 -4.01 5.36
CA ILE A 170 5.07 -2.98 4.40
C ILE A 170 5.82 -1.68 4.71
N ASN A 171 6.14 -0.87 3.69
CA ASN A 171 6.98 0.34 3.79
C ASN A 171 8.42 0.11 4.29
N LYS A 172 9.06 -1.05 4.05
CA LYS A 172 10.52 -1.13 4.23
C LYS A 172 11.20 -0.20 3.21
N PRO A 173 12.04 0.76 3.61
CA PRO A 173 12.86 1.50 2.65
C PRO A 173 13.77 0.50 1.92
N HIS A 174 13.87 0.65 0.60
CA HIS A 174 14.91 -0.03 -0.18
C HIS A 174 16.28 0.48 0.34
N GLN A 175 17.19 -0.45 0.63
CA GLN A 175 18.58 -0.12 0.99
C GLN A 175 19.32 0.47 -0.21
#